data_AF-A0A1B0FML6-F1
#
_entry.id   AF-A0A1B0FML6-F1
#
_cell.length_a   1.000
_cell.length_b   1.000
_cell.length_c   1.000
_cell.angle_alpha   90.00
_cell.angle_beta   90.00
_cell.angle_gamma   90.00
#
_symmetry.space_group_name_H-M   'P 1'
#
loop_
_entity.id
_entity.type
_entity.pdbx_description
1 polymer ?
#
loop_
_entity_poly.entity_id
_entity_poly.type
_entity_poly.pdbx_seq_one_letter_code
_entity_poly.pdbx_strand_id
1 'polypeptide(L)'
;MLGGCVSSSDSYDNITDYIKIYTDWANYYLERAKSKKKVTDLSSDCRDGLLLAEIIEAVTSFKVPDLHKKPKNQQQMVSVGH
;
A
#
# COMPACT_ATOMS: atom_id res chain seq x y z
N MET A 1 -34.77 26.61 21.78
CA MET A 1 -34.70 25.17 22.07
C MET A 1 -35.37 24.49 20.89
N LEU A 2 -34.70 23.77 20.01
CA LEU A 2 -33.96 22.54 20.27
C LEU A 2 -32.68 22.50 19.43
N GLY A 3 -31.54 22.34 20.10
CA GLY A 3 -30.29 22.00 19.44
C GLY A 3 -30.40 20.58 18.89
N GLY A 4 -30.21 20.43 17.58
CA GLY A 4 -30.01 19.12 16.98
C GLY A 4 -28.68 18.57 17.49
N CYS A 5 -28.74 17.47 18.23
CA CYS A 5 -27.57 16.68 18.54
C CYS A 5 -26.98 16.17 17.21
N VAL A 6 -25.82 16.71 16.82
CA VAL A 6 -24.91 16.01 15.92
C VAL A 6 -24.42 14.81 16.73
N SER A 7 -24.90 13.63 16.37
CA SER A 7 -24.32 12.37 16.82
C SER A 7 -22.91 12.31 16.22
N SER A 8 -21.89 12.63 17.01
CA SER A 8 -20.50 12.29 16.68
C SER A 8 -20.39 10.78 16.55
N SER A 9 -20.42 10.28 15.32
CA SER A 9 -20.03 8.91 14.97
C SER A 9 -18.64 8.89 14.32
N ASP A 10 -17.71 9.74 14.78
CA ASP A 10 -16.37 9.91 14.20
C ASP A 10 -15.37 8.80 14.61
N SER A 11 -15.77 7.52 14.69
CA SER A 11 -14.87 6.50 15.25
C SER A 11 -14.61 5.26 14.41
N TYR A 12 -15.16 5.14 13.20
CA TYR A 12 -14.81 4.06 12.26
C TYR A 12 -14.57 4.54 10.81
N ASP A 13 -14.89 5.79 10.47
CA ASP A 13 -14.72 6.33 9.12
C ASP A 13 -13.25 6.58 8.74
N ASN A 14 -12.36 6.72 9.73
CA ASN A 14 -10.98 7.12 9.49
C ASN A 14 -10.13 6.03 8.81
N ILE A 15 -10.34 4.74 9.14
CA ILE A 15 -9.54 3.64 8.57
C ILE A 15 -9.82 3.48 7.07
N THR A 16 -11.10 3.54 6.68
CA THR A 16 -11.51 3.44 5.28
C THR A 16 -10.91 4.59 4.45
N ASP A 17 -10.94 5.80 5.01
CA ASP A 17 -10.37 6.99 4.37
C ASP A 17 -8.85 6.88 4.22
N TYR A 18 -8.13 6.40 5.24
CA TYR A 18 -6.70 6.13 5.13
C TYR A 18 -6.39 5.08 4.06
N ILE A 19 -7.14 3.98 4.02
CA ILE A 19 -6.96 2.94 3.00
C ILE A 19 -7.11 3.54 1.61
N LYS A 20 -8.12 4.39 1.40
CA LYS A 20 -8.32 5.07 0.12
C LYS A 20 -7.16 5.98 -0.23
N ILE A 21 -6.70 6.82 0.69
CA ILE A 21 -5.58 7.75 0.47
C ILE A 21 -4.31 6.98 0.08
N TYR A 22 -3.96 5.93 0.82
CA TYR A 22 -2.76 5.14 0.54
C TYR A 22 -2.89 4.32 -0.75
N THR A 23 -4.10 3.86 -1.10
CA THR A 23 -4.38 3.16 -2.36
C THR A 23 -4.19 4.09 -3.55
N ASP A 24 -4.79 5.29 -3.49
CA ASP A 24 -4.71 6.29 -4.55
C ASP A 24 -3.26 6.80 -4.72
N TRP A 25 -2.57 7.07 -3.60
CA TRP A 25 -1.16 7.47 -3.60
C TRP A 25 -0.25 6.41 -4.24
N ALA A 26 -0.43 5.13 -3.88
CA ALA A 26 0.35 4.05 -4.46
C ALA A 26 0.08 3.91 -5.98
N ASN A 27 -1.20 3.95 -6.37
CA ASN A 27 -1.59 3.86 -7.78
C ASN A 27 -1.03 5.01 -8.62
N TYR A 28 -0.98 6.24 -8.09
CA TYR A 28 -0.34 7.37 -8.76
C TYR A 28 1.12 7.09 -9.10
N TYR A 29 1.91 6.57 -8.15
CA TYR A 29 3.33 6.27 -8.41
C TYR A 29 3.53 5.08 -9.33
N LEU A 30 2.68 4.05 -9.23
CA LEU A 30 2.72 2.90 -10.14
C LEU A 30 2.41 3.31 -11.58
N GLU A 31 1.39 4.16 -11.80
CA GLU A 31 1.06 4.69 -13.13
C GLU A 31 2.21 5.55 -13.68
N ARG A 32 2.78 6.43 -12.86
CA ARG A 32 3.95 7.25 -13.23
C ARG A 32 5.15 6.41 -13.65
N ALA A 33 5.38 5.29 -12.96
CA ALA A 33 6.43 4.31 -13.28
C ALA A 33 6.07 3.37 -14.45
N LYS A 34 4.88 3.52 -15.06
CA LYS A 34 4.33 2.62 -16.10
C LYS A 34 4.26 1.16 -15.65
N SER A 35 3.99 0.94 -14.36
CA SER A 35 3.74 -0.39 -13.82
C SER A 35 2.50 -1.01 -14.46
N LYS A 36 2.50 -2.34 -14.59
CA LYS A 36 1.33 -3.12 -14.98
C LYS A 36 0.44 -3.49 -13.79
N LYS A 37 0.91 -3.25 -12.56
CA LYS A 37 0.17 -3.57 -11.34
C LYS A 37 -0.69 -2.40 -10.92
N LYS A 38 -1.79 -2.70 -10.24
CA LYS A 38 -2.71 -1.75 -9.64
C LYS A 38 -3.05 -2.23 -8.23
N VAL A 39 -3.04 -1.32 -7.27
CA VAL A 39 -3.50 -1.61 -5.91
C VAL A 39 -5.02 -1.59 -5.90
N THR A 40 -5.61 -2.69 -5.46
CA THR A 40 -7.05 -2.87 -5.24
C THR A 40 -7.36 -3.14 -3.77
N ASP A 41 -6.45 -3.83 -3.07
CA ASP A 41 -6.49 -4.03 -1.63
C ASP A 41 -5.05 -4.01 -1.08
N LEU A 42 -4.69 -2.93 -0.37
CA LEU A 42 -3.34 -2.72 0.17
C LEU A 42 -2.84 -3.91 0.99
N SER A 43 -3.72 -4.56 1.75
CA SER A 43 -3.34 -5.63 2.67
C SER A 43 -2.89 -6.92 1.96
N SER A 44 -3.59 -7.28 0.89
CA SER A 44 -3.34 -8.50 0.13
C SER A 44 -2.36 -8.28 -1.01
N ASP A 45 -2.43 -7.13 -1.69
CA ASP A 45 -1.57 -6.82 -2.82
C ASP A 45 -0.11 -6.58 -2.38
N CYS A 46 0.12 -6.07 -1.17
CA CYS A 46 1.47 -5.89 -0.62
C CYS A 46 2.00 -7.10 0.17
N ARG A 47 1.24 -8.19 0.25
CA ARG A 47 1.51 -9.31 1.18
C ARG A 47 2.87 -9.97 0.96
N ASP A 48 3.29 -10.14 -0.29
CA ASP A 48 4.56 -10.78 -0.65
C ASP A 48 5.75 -9.80 -0.74
N GLY A 49 5.51 -8.52 -0.46
CA GLY A 49 6.51 -7.46 -0.51
C GLY A 49 6.89 -7.00 -1.92
N LEU A 50 6.49 -7.69 -3.00
CA LEU A 50 6.92 -7.35 -4.36
C LEU A 50 6.28 -6.07 -4.88
N LEU A 51 4.98 -5.89 -4.63
CA LEU A 51 4.31 -4.64 -4.98
C LEU A 51 4.80 -3.47 -4.13
N LEU A 52 5.01 -3.70 -2.83
CA LEU A 52 5.55 -2.69 -1.92
C LEU A 52 6.93 -2.21 -2.38
N ALA A 53 7.81 -3.13 -2.76
CA ALA A 53 9.10 -2.79 -3.32
C ALA A 53 8.97 -1.94 -4.59
N GLU A 54 8.08 -2.31 -5.51
CA GLU A 54 7.82 -1.56 -6.74
C GLU A 54 7.31 -0.13 -6.47
N ILE A 55 6.44 0.06 -5.47
CA ILE A 55 5.99 1.38 -5.01
C ILE A 55 7.19 2.19 -4.46
N ILE A 56 8.05 1.58 -3.64
CA ILE A 56 9.26 2.24 -3.11
C ILE A 56 10.19 2.66 -4.25
N GLU A 57 10.42 1.80 -5.24
CA GLU A 57 11.24 2.14 -6.41
C GLU A 57 10.62 3.28 -7.22
N ALA A 58 9.30 3.29 -7.41
CA ALA A 58 8.59 4.33 -8.15
C ALA A 58 8.63 5.70 -7.44
N VAL A 59 8.65 5.72 -6.11
CA VAL A 59 8.73 6.95 -5.29
C VAL A 59 10.16 7.46 -5.22
N THR A 60 11.12 6.59 -4.91
CA THR A 60 12.51 6.96 -4.62
C THR A 60 13.36 7.07 -5.88
N SER A 61 12.93 6.47 -6.99
CA SER A 61 13.73 6.26 -8.20
C SER A 61 14.99 5.40 -8.00
N PHE A 62 15.12 4.74 -6.84
CA PHE A 62 16.20 3.80 -6.53
C PHE A 62 15.69 2.37 -6.51
N LYS A 63 16.54 1.42 -6.88
CA LYS A 63 16.22 -0.01 -6.80
C LYS A 63 16.25 -0.50 -5.36
N VAL A 64 15.27 -1.32 -4.99
CA VAL A 64 15.29 -2.03 -3.71
C VAL A 64 16.31 -3.15 -3.83
N PRO A 65 17.41 -3.13 -3.07
CA PRO A 65 18.44 -4.16 -3.14
C PRO A 65 17.91 -5.49 -2.63
N ASP A 66 18.51 -6.58 -3.12
CA ASP A 66 18.40 -7.91 -2.52
C ASP A 66 16.95 -8.45 -2.37
N LEU A 67 16.04 -7.99 -3.23
CA LEU A 67 14.65 -8.42 -3.25
C LEU A 67 14.51 -9.85 -3.80
N HIS A 68 13.86 -10.74 -3.04
CA HIS A 68 13.45 -12.04 -3.55
C HIS A 68 12.33 -11.89 -4.59
N LYS A 69 12.68 -11.92 -5.88
CA LYS A 69 11.72 -11.69 -6.99
C LYS A 69 10.58 -12.72 -7.10
N LYS A 70 10.71 -13.86 -6.43
CA LYS A 70 9.72 -14.96 -6.42
C LYS A 70 9.76 -15.65 -5.04
N PRO A 71 9.27 -15.00 -3.98
CA PRO A 71 9.31 -15.56 -2.64
C PRO A 71 8.42 -16.81 -2.59
N LYS A 72 8.96 -17.91 -2.05
CA LYS A 72 8.28 -19.23 -1.99
C LYS A 72 7.80 -19.60 -0.59
N ASN A 73 8.32 -18.92 0.42
CA ASN A 73 7.97 -19.14 1.82
C ASN A 73 7.89 -17.80 2.55
N GLN A 74 7.29 -17.82 3.74
CA GLN A 74 7.09 -16.62 4.55
C GLN A 74 8.41 -15.92 4.87
N GLN A 75 9.49 -16.66 5.09
CA GLN A 75 10.81 -16.09 5.34
C GLN A 75 11.27 -15.21 4.17
N GLN A 76 11.19 -15.71 2.94
CA GLN A 76 11.56 -14.94 1.74
C GLN A 76 10.66 -13.74 1.46
N MET A 77 9.45 -13.67 2.03
CA MET A 77 8.57 -12.50 1.90
C MET A 77 8.99 -11.37 2.85
N VAL A 78 9.61 -11.71 3.99
CA VAL A 78 9.98 -10.73 5.04
C VAL A 78 11.48 -10.48 5.14
N SER A 79 12.30 -11.40 4.62
CA SER A 79 13.76 -11.28 4.61
C SER A 79 14.25 -10.68 3.31
N VAL A 80 15.36 -9.96 3.42
CA VAL A 80 16.16 -9.51 2.29
C VAL A 80 17.17 -10.62 1.96
N GLY A 81 17.44 -10.85 0.68
CA GLY A 81 18.44 -11.84 0.25
C GLY A 81 19.83 -11.47 0.77
N HIS A 82 20.58 -12.44 1.26
CA HIS A 82 22.04 -12.28 1.43
C HIS A 82 22.75 -12.75 0.16
#